data_AF-A0A1N6MB75-F1
#
_entry.id   AF-A0A1N6MB75-F1
#
_cell.length_a   1.000
_cell.length_b   1.000
_cell.length_c   1.000
_cell.angle_alpha   90.00
_cell.angle_beta   90.00
_cell.angle_gamma   90.00
#
_symmetry.space_group_name_H-M   'P 1'
#
loop_
_entity.id
_entity.type
_entity.pdbx_description
1 polymer ?
#
loop_
_entity_poly.entity_id
_entity_poly.type
_entity_poly.pdbx_seq_one_letter_code
_entity_poly.pdbx_strand_id
1 'polypeptide(L)'
;MIKQLFLLVICIFVSYFSLITAYELYLRPLFFDVVIVSIDPYFIISLLLGAAFAFSILATLNVLYRVIYNKQISSGIINKTILICGIFFMFINTMNYRLVVNSDVFIECPSKIGYKKNIMRDYTKNINQCKKF
;
A
#
# COMPACT_ATOMS: atom_id res chain seq x y z
N MET A 1 -31.48 7.69 2.08
CA MET A 1 -31.15 6.82 0.94
C MET A 1 -30.19 7.48 -0.06
N ILE A 2 -30.55 8.58 -0.74
CA ILE A 2 -29.68 9.24 -1.75
C ILE A 2 -28.27 9.59 -1.21
N LYS A 3 -28.18 10.17 0.00
CA LYS A 3 -26.89 10.48 0.64
C LYS A 3 -26.00 9.24 0.88
N GLN A 4 -26.60 8.10 1.21
CA GLN A 4 -25.87 6.85 1.46
C GLN A 4 -25.40 6.21 0.15
N LEU A 5 -26.22 6.32 -0.91
CA LEU A 5 -25.85 5.85 -2.24
C LEU A 5 -24.67 6.67 -2.80
N PHE A 6 -24.70 7.99 -2.65
CA PHE A 6 -23.59 8.86 -3.02
C PHE A 6 -22.30 8.53 -2.26
N LEU A 7 -22.40 8.34 -0.94
CA LEU A 7 -21.27 7.92 -0.11
C LEU A 7 -20.70 6.56 -0.57
N LEU A 8 -21.56 5.60 -0.91
CA LEU A 8 -21.16 4.29 -1.38
C LEU A 8 -20.33 4.39 -2.67
N VAL A 9 -20.77 5.20 -3.64
CA VAL A 9 -20.04 5.42 -4.90
C VAL A 9 -18.64 5.97 -4.64
N ILE A 10 -18.52 6.96 -3.75
CA ILE A 10 -17.22 7.52 -3.35
C ILE A 10 -16.34 6.46 -2.69
N CYS A 11 -16.88 5.68 -1.74
CA CYS A 11 -16.13 4.64 -1.04
C CYS A 11 -15.62 3.55 -2.00
N ILE A 12 -16.46 3.13 -2.96
CA ILE A 12 -16.07 2.17 -4.01
C ILE A 12 -14.91 2.74 -4.83
N PHE A 13 -15.02 4.00 -5.28
CA PHE A 13 -13.97 4.66 -6.04
C PHE A 13 -12.65 4.71 -5.26
N VAL A 14 -12.69 5.22 -4.01
CA VAL A 14 -11.49 5.28 -3.15
C VAL A 14 -10.88 3.90 -2.93
N SER A 15 -11.70 2.89 -2.64
CA SER A 15 -11.22 1.51 -2.41
C SER A 15 -10.58 0.90 -3.65
N TYR A 16 -11.13 1.18 -4.83
CA TYR A 16 -10.57 0.73 -6.09
C TYR A 16 -9.16 1.31 -6.31
N PHE A 17 -8.99 2.62 -6.15
CA PHE A 17 -7.67 3.27 -6.25
C PHE A 17 -6.69 2.78 -5.20
N SER A 18 -7.15 2.57 -3.96
CA SER A 18 -6.33 2.01 -2.89
C SER A 18 -5.83 0.60 -3.23
N LEU A 19 -6.69 -0.27 -3.78
CA LEU A 19 -6.31 -1.62 -4.19
C LEU A 19 -5.28 -1.63 -5.33
N ILE A 20 -5.46 -0.78 -6.35
CA ILE A 20 -4.49 -0.64 -7.45
C ILE A 20 -3.15 -0.16 -6.90
N THR A 21 -3.16 0.86 -6.05
CA THR A 21 -1.93 1.42 -5.46
C THR A 21 -1.21 0.37 -4.60
N ALA A 22 -1.96 -0.40 -3.80
CA ALA A 22 -1.42 -1.49 -3.01
C ALA A 22 -0.79 -2.58 -3.88
N TYR A 23 -1.45 -2.93 -4.99
CA TYR A 23 -0.93 -3.90 -5.96
C TYR A 23 0.36 -3.41 -6.60
N GLU A 24 0.36 -2.21 -7.19
CA GLU A 24 1.51 -1.66 -7.92
C GLU A 24 2.75 -1.48 -7.04
N LEU A 25 2.58 -1.00 -5.80
CA LEU A 25 3.70 -0.73 -4.90
C LEU A 25 4.24 -1.99 -4.21
N TYR A 26 3.36 -2.89 -3.75
CA TYR A 26 3.76 -3.97 -2.85
C TYR A 26 3.71 -5.35 -3.48
N LEU A 27 2.66 -5.68 -4.24
CA LEU A 27 2.48 -7.04 -4.76
C LEU A 27 3.17 -7.23 -6.10
N ARG A 28 3.08 -6.26 -7.01
CA ARG A 28 3.63 -6.36 -8.36
C ARG A 28 5.12 -6.71 -8.40
N PRO A 29 6.00 -6.11 -7.56
CA PRO A 29 7.42 -6.46 -7.54
C PRO A 29 7.72 -7.92 -7.17
N LEU A 30 6.83 -8.61 -6.45
CA LEU A 30 7.02 -10.01 -6.07
C LEU A 30 6.75 -11.00 -7.22
N PHE A 31 5.89 -10.61 -8.15
CA PHE A 31 5.40 -11.52 -9.20
C PHE A 31 5.92 -11.17 -10.60
N PHE A 32 6.39 -9.94 -10.80
CA PHE A 32 6.79 -9.44 -12.12
C PHE A 32 8.13 -8.74 -12.07
N ASP A 33 8.87 -8.84 -13.18
CA ASP A 33 10.09 -8.09 -13.38
C ASP A 33 9.81 -6.59 -13.47
N VAL A 34 10.06 -5.90 -12.36
CA VAL A 34 9.93 -4.45 -12.26
C VAL A 34 11.30 -3.79 -12.40
N VAL A 35 11.28 -2.58 -12.93
CA VAL A 35 12.48 -1.78 -13.24
C VAL A 35 12.91 -0.94 -12.05
N ILE A 36 11.93 -0.48 -11.26
CA ILE A 36 12.11 0.34 -10.06
C ILE A 36 11.26 -0.29 -8.95
N VAL A 37 11.84 -0.37 -7.76
CA VAL A 37 11.17 -0.86 -6.54
C VAL A 37 11.41 0.14 -5.43
N SER A 38 10.34 0.64 -4.82
CA SER A 38 10.42 1.47 -3.62
C SER A 38 10.27 0.59 -2.38
N ILE A 39 11.25 0.62 -1.48
CA ILE A 39 11.23 -0.11 -0.21
C ILE A 39 11.24 0.88 0.95
N ASP A 40 10.46 0.60 1.97
CA ASP A 40 10.51 1.29 3.25
C ASP A 40 11.45 0.56 4.22
N PRO A 41 12.67 1.05 4.49
CA PRO A 41 13.63 0.38 5.39
C PRO A 41 13.18 0.37 6.86
N TYR A 42 12.26 1.25 7.27
CA TYR A 42 11.80 1.35 8.65
C TYR A 42 10.44 0.67 8.88
N PHE A 43 9.80 0.18 7.82
CA PHE A 43 8.49 -0.48 7.82
C PHE A 43 7.31 0.39 8.29
N ILE A 44 7.56 1.63 8.71
CA ILE A 44 6.56 2.55 9.23
C ILE A 44 5.54 2.91 8.16
N ILE A 45 6.00 3.25 6.96
CA ILE A 45 5.14 3.62 5.84
C ILE A 45 4.41 2.39 5.32
N SER A 46 5.06 1.22 5.31
CA SER A 46 4.41 -0.05 4.92
C SER A 46 3.25 -0.40 5.86
N LEU A 47 3.47 -0.25 7.17
CA LEU A 47 2.44 -0.46 8.18
C LEU A 47 1.28 0.52 8.01
N LEU A 48 1.57 1.82 7.88
CA LEU A 48 0.57 2.88 7.77
C LEU A 48 -0.24 2.77 6.47
N LEU A 49 0.42 2.54 5.34
CA LEU A 49 -0.26 2.36 4.05
C LEU A 49 -1.09 1.08 4.04
N GLY A 50 -0.59 -0.03 4.57
CA GLY A 50 -1.36 -1.26 4.71
C GLY A 50 -2.63 -1.09 5.57
N ALA A 51 -2.50 -0.37 6.69
CA ALA A 51 -3.63 0.00 7.53
C ALA A 51 -4.63 0.91 6.78
N ALA A 52 -4.14 1.89 6.02
CA ALA A 52 -4.98 2.80 5.22
C ALA A 52 -5.75 2.06 4.11
N PHE A 53 -5.10 1.13 3.42
CA PHE A 53 -5.75 0.28 2.39
C PHE A 53 -6.84 -0.60 3.00
N ALA A 54 -6.58 -1.18 4.17
CA ALA A 54 -7.59 -1.96 4.89
C ALA A 54 -8.77 -1.09 5.31
N PHE A 55 -8.49 0.11 5.82
CA PHE A 55 -9.53 1.05 6.22
C PHE A 55 -10.41 1.46 5.03
N SER A 56 -9.85 1.76 3.85
CA SER A 56 -10.64 2.14 2.67
C SER A 56 -11.61 1.02 2.27
N ILE A 57 -11.13 -0.23 2.22
CA ILE A 57 -11.95 -1.39 1.86
C ILE A 57 -13.04 -1.63 2.92
N LEU A 58 -12.67 -1.59 4.20
CA LEU A 58 -13.63 -1.77 5.30
C LEU A 58 -14.66 -0.65 5.38
N ALA A 59 -14.30 0.59 5.04
CA ALA A 59 -15.25 1.69 4.96
C ALA A 59 -16.33 1.40 3.90
N THR A 60 -15.93 0.92 2.72
CA THR A 60 -16.88 0.50 1.67
C THR A 60 -17.77 -0.64 2.13
N LEU A 61 -17.19 -1.68 2.73
CA LEU A 61 -17.96 -2.81 3.26
C LEU A 61 -18.94 -2.37 4.35
N ASN A 62 -18.53 -1.47 5.24
CA ASN A 62 -19.39 -0.97 6.31
C ASN A 62 -20.54 -0.10 5.77
N VAL A 63 -20.29 0.74 4.77
CA VAL A 63 -21.35 1.51 4.09
C VAL A 63 -22.31 0.57 3.37
N LEU A 64 -21.80 -0.43 2.65
CA LEU A 64 -22.61 -1.44 1.96
C LEU A 64 -23.47 -2.24 2.95
N TYR A 65 -22.87 -2.71 4.05
CA TYR A 65 -23.57 -3.45 5.10
C TYR A 65 -24.67 -2.62 5.76
N ARG A 66 -24.43 -1.31 5.93
CA ARG A 66 -25.44 -0.35 6.42
C ARG A 66 -26.58 -0.14 5.42
N VAL A 67 -26.30 -0.08 4.13
CA VAL A 67 -27.33 0.11 3.10
C VAL A 67 -28.22 -1.13 2.96
N ILE A 68 -27.64 -2.34 2.99
CA ILE A 68 -28.37 -3.59 2.77
C ILE A 68 -29.07 -4.09 4.04
N TYR A 69 -28.34 -4.12 5.16
CA TYR A 69 -28.80 -4.79 6.39
C TYR A 69 -29.19 -3.81 7.50
N ASN A 70 -29.03 -2.51 7.27
CA ASN A 70 -29.24 -1.46 8.28
C ASN A 70 -28.47 -1.69 9.59
N LYS A 71 -27.32 -2.37 9.49
CA LYS A 71 -26.41 -2.70 10.60
C LYS A 71 -25.03 -2.13 10.32
N GLN A 72 -24.18 -2.07 11.35
CA GLN A 72 -22.80 -1.64 11.25
C GLN A 72 -21.87 -2.78 11.64
N ILE A 73 -20.69 -2.82 11.02
CA ILE A 73 -19.63 -3.75 11.41
C ILE A 73 -19.10 -3.32 12.78
N SER A 74 -18.86 -4.30 13.66
CA SER A 74 -18.29 -4.04 14.99
C SER A 74 -16.92 -3.36 14.88
N SER A 75 -16.72 -2.30 15.66
CA SER A 75 -15.44 -1.57 15.73
C SER A 75 -14.27 -2.47 16.11
N GLY A 76 -14.51 -3.50 16.93
CA GLY A 76 -13.49 -4.48 17.31
C GLY A 76 -12.99 -5.31 16.13
N ILE A 77 -13.86 -5.63 15.17
CA ILE A 77 -13.47 -6.34 13.94
C ILE A 77 -12.67 -5.38 13.05
N ILE A 78 -13.18 -4.15 12.85
CA ILE A 78 -12.52 -3.14 12.02
C ILE A 78 -11.08 -2.89 12.49
N ASN A 79 -10.89 -2.63 13.79
CA ASN A 79 -9.57 -2.32 14.33
C ASN A 79 -8.59 -3.50 14.21
N LYS A 80 -9.06 -4.73 14.46
CA LYS A 80 -8.23 -5.94 14.31
C LYS A 80 -7.83 -6.15 12.86
N THR A 81 -8.75 -6.01 11.92
CA THR A 81 -8.46 -6.18 10.49
C THR A 81 -7.48 -5.11 10.00
N ILE A 82 -7.64 -3.85 10.39
CA ILE A 82 -6.70 -2.78 10.04
C ILE A 82 -5.28 -3.10 10.53
N LEU A 83 -5.15 -3.52 11.79
CA LEU A 83 -3.86 -3.88 12.36
C LEU A 83 -3.22 -5.07 11.64
N ILE A 84 -3.99 -6.14 11.41
CA ILE A 84 -3.52 -7.34 10.71
C ILE A 84 -3.04 -6.98 9.30
N CYS A 85 -3.81 -6.17 8.56
CA CYS A 85 -3.41 -5.72 7.23
C CYS A 85 -2.16 -4.84 7.27
N GLY A 86 -2.02 -3.92 8.23
CA GLY A 86 -0.79 -3.15 8.39
C GLY A 86 0.43 -4.06 8.56
N ILE A 87 0.35 -5.05 9.45
CA ILE A 87 1.43 -6.02 9.69
C ILE A 87 1.71 -6.84 8.42
N PHE A 88 0.66 -7.23 7.68
CA PHE A 88 0.80 -7.97 6.43
C PHE A 88 1.56 -7.17 5.35
N PHE A 89 1.30 -5.88 5.20
CA PHE A 89 2.05 -5.04 4.24
C PHE A 89 3.50 -4.80 4.66
N MET A 90 3.76 -4.69 5.97
CA MET A 90 5.13 -4.70 6.49
C MET A 90 5.87 -6.01 6.13
N PHE A 91 5.18 -7.15 6.24
CA PHE A 91 5.74 -8.43 5.81
C PHE A 91 6.03 -8.46 4.29
N ILE A 92 5.11 -7.98 3.45
CA ILE A 92 5.32 -7.88 2.00
C ILE A 92 6.52 -6.99 1.67
N ASN A 93 6.66 -5.82 2.31
CA ASN A 93 7.82 -4.94 2.13
C ASN A 93 9.14 -5.65 2.47
N THR A 94 9.14 -6.48 3.51
CA THR A 94 10.29 -7.33 3.86
C THR A 94 10.59 -8.37 2.78
N MET A 95 9.56 -8.99 2.20
CA MET A 95 9.72 -9.92 1.08
C MET A 95 10.27 -9.21 -0.16
N ASN A 96 9.78 -8.01 -0.50
CA ASN A 96 10.32 -7.21 -1.60
C ASN A 96 11.81 -6.90 -1.40
N TYR A 97 12.18 -6.50 -0.18
CA TYR A 97 13.60 -6.24 0.12
C TYR A 97 14.47 -7.51 -0.04
N ARG A 98 14.04 -8.64 0.52
CA ARG A 98 14.85 -9.87 0.53
C ARG A 98 14.89 -10.61 -0.79
N LEU A 99 13.76 -10.67 -1.51
CA LEU A 99 13.62 -11.49 -2.71
C LEU A 99 13.88 -10.70 -3.99
N VAL A 100 13.53 -9.41 -4.00
CA VAL A 100 13.65 -8.56 -5.19
C VAL A 100 14.92 -7.74 -5.13
N VAL A 101 15.11 -6.94 -4.07
CA VAL A 101 16.25 -6.01 -3.98
C VAL A 101 17.58 -6.73 -3.73
N ASN A 102 17.64 -7.66 -2.78
CA ASN A 102 18.87 -8.39 -2.46
C ASN A 102 19.31 -9.43 -3.51
N SER A 103 18.68 -9.48 -4.69
CA SER A 103 18.99 -10.44 -5.75
C SER A 103 20.23 -10.07 -6.59
N ASP A 104 21.14 -9.21 -6.10
CA ASP A 104 22.33 -8.65 -6.77
C ASP A 104 22.07 -7.85 -8.08
N VAL A 105 20.82 -7.75 -8.55
CA VAL A 105 20.45 -7.04 -9.78
C VAL A 105 20.07 -5.58 -9.50
N PHE A 106 19.68 -5.23 -8.28
CA PHE A 106 19.15 -3.92 -7.94
C PHE A 106 20.18 -3.05 -7.21
N ILE A 107 20.32 -1.81 -7.67
CA ILE A 107 21.20 -0.79 -7.11
C ILE A 107 20.34 0.27 -6.42
N GLU A 108 20.71 0.65 -5.20
CA GLU A 108 20.06 1.75 -4.48
C GLU A 108 20.30 3.07 -5.23
N CYS A 109 19.22 3.80 -5.55
CA CYS A 109 19.35 5.12 -6.14
C CYS A 109 19.94 6.10 -5.13
N PRO A 110 20.92 6.95 -5.52
CA PRO A 110 21.49 7.93 -4.60
C PRO A 110 20.40 8.90 -4.16
N SER A 111 20.33 9.17 -2.85
CA SER A 111 19.45 10.21 -2.32
C SER A 111 19.80 11.53 -3.00
N LYS A 112 18.85 12.13 -3.73
CA LYS A 112 19.08 13.44 -4.36
C LYS A 112 19.62 14.44 -3.35
N ILE A 113 20.70 15.11 -3.73
CA ILE A 113 21.33 16.17 -2.95
C ILE A 113 20.26 17.23 -2.64
N GLY A 114 19.94 17.40 -1.36
CA GLY A 114 18.96 18.39 -0.88
C GLY A 114 17.79 17.82 -0.07
N TYR A 115 17.47 16.53 -0.22
CA TYR A 115 16.42 15.88 0.59
C TYR A 115 17.06 14.97 1.65
N LYS A 116 16.82 15.28 2.93
CA LYS A 116 17.12 14.39 4.07
C LYS A 116 16.61 12.98 3.76
N LYS A 117 17.34 11.96 4.25
CA LYS A 117 17.02 10.51 4.19
C LYS A 117 15.54 10.26 3.90
N ASN A 118 15.23 9.88 2.67
CA ASN A 118 13.85 9.66 2.24
C ASN A 118 13.28 8.43 2.98
N ILE A 119 12.00 8.48 3.37
CA ILE A 119 11.39 7.43 4.19
C ILE A 119 11.22 6.15 3.39
N MET A 120 11.00 6.26 2.07
CA MET A 120 11.16 5.16 1.12
C MET A 120 12.48 5.33 0.34
N ARG A 121 13.09 4.21 -0.01
CA ARG A 121 14.30 4.13 -0.84
C ARG A 121 13.97 3.44 -2.14
N ASP A 122 14.40 4.04 -3.24
CA ASP A 122 14.19 3.48 -4.56
C ASP A 122 15.40 2.65 -4.98
N TYR A 123 15.13 1.48 -5.55
CA TYR A 123 16.10 0.55 -6.09
C TYR A 123 15.81 0.33 -7.56
N THR A 124 16.83 0.26 -8.39
CA THR A 124 16.68 0.08 -9.84
C THR A 124 17.68 -0.91 -10.43
N LYS A 125 17.31 -1.55 -11.54
CA LYS A 125 18.23 -2.39 -12.31
C LYS A 125 19.28 -1.58 -13.09
N ASN A 126 19.05 -0.29 -13.34
CA ASN A 126 19.98 0.57 -14.09
C ASN A 126 20.08 1.97 -13.50
N ILE A 127 21.27 2.36 -13.02
CA ILE A 127 21.53 3.65 -12.37
C ILE A 127 21.12 4.87 -13.20
N ASN A 128 21.11 4.78 -14.53
CA ASN A 128 20.65 5.86 -15.40
C ASN A 128 19.15 6.17 -15.24
N GLN A 129 18.37 5.23 -14.72
CA GLN A 129 16.94 5.41 -14.44
C GLN A 129 16.70 6.25 -13.18
N CYS A 130 17.66 6.31 -12.25
CA CYS A 130 17.59 7.21 -11.10
C CYS A 130 17.65 8.70 -11.48
N LYS A 131 18.19 9.04 -12.68
CA LYS A 131 18.32 10.43 -13.15
C LYS A 131 17.04 10.99 -13.78
N LYS A 132 16.06 10.14 -14.10
CA LYS A 132 14.80 10.54 -14.75
C LYS A 132 13.75 11.07 -13.76
N PHE A 133 13.94 10.83 -12.48
CA PHE A 133 13.07 11.31 -11.41
C PHE A 133 13.74 12.40 -10.66
#